data_AF-A0A2V7VZD1-F1
#
_entry.id   AF-A0A2V7VZD1-F1
#
_cell.length_a   1.000
_cell.length_b   1.000
_cell.length_c   1.000
_cell.angle_alpha   90.00
_cell.angle_beta   90.00
_cell.angle_gamma   90.00
#
_symmetry.space_group_name_H-M   'P 1'
#
loop_
_entity.id
_entity.type
_entity.pdbx_description
1 polymer ?
#
loop_
_entity_poly.entity_id
_entity_poly.type
_entity_poly.pdbx_seq_one_letter_code
_entity_poly.pdbx_strand_id
1 'polypeptide(L)'
;MRKLLALVLLLATATPVKDIRPPDQTFLTYPEWFLVFSPAEYAKFTRDHNPSDFPFIGHTRQFWQGYHAVWTATRGKYPFNGGYHVMIMVIGGSTTVEYLMRSLYETVIGRLAESTRRHGFTQEEKLAANVAQEYVDFIRVDPWYEFDFVTPLKRLWTKTDWFGPDLIRKWERKYFLTTEYGVKAIYGWMIKKATKAAYETPILTTVVIDDRGNVCALPRYEAFMASATALAKQGVGFREIAGNRGNILVTVIVPMGTNADHVLLRQPILTEAGRERLLIVVPVVQLSQTLRRYEGSVEHVFDY
;
A
#
# COMPACT_ATOMS: atom_id res chain seq x y z
N MET A 1 1.36 -2.02 -23.08
CA MET A 1 1.84 -3.41 -23.24
C MET A 1 1.35 -4.23 -22.05
N ARG A 2 0.44 -5.19 -22.26
CA ARG A 2 -0.02 -6.12 -21.22
C ARG A 2 1.17 -6.99 -20.81
N LYS A 3 1.72 -6.82 -19.61
CA LYS A 3 2.60 -7.85 -19.03
C LYS A 3 1.72 -9.10 -18.89
N LEU A 4 2.04 -10.13 -19.66
CA LEU A 4 1.41 -11.43 -19.57
C LEU A 4 1.54 -11.90 -18.11
N LEU A 5 0.41 -12.24 -17.48
CA LEU A 5 0.39 -13.01 -16.25
C LEU A 5 1.07 -14.35 -16.52
N ALA A 6 2.33 -14.50 -16.11
CA ALA A 6 3.06 -15.74 -16.25
C ALA A 6 2.58 -16.72 -15.17
N LEU A 7 1.54 -17.49 -15.50
CA LEU A 7 1.15 -18.67 -14.74
C LEU A 7 2.14 -19.79 -15.05
N VAL A 8 2.91 -20.21 -14.05
CA VAL A 8 3.81 -21.37 -14.19
C VAL A 8 3.14 -22.57 -13.54
N LEU A 9 2.69 -23.53 -14.35
CA LEU A 9 2.27 -24.84 -13.84
C LEU A 9 3.49 -25.58 -13.30
N LEU A 10 3.36 -26.09 -12.07
CA LEU A 10 4.37 -26.88 -11.39
C LEU A 10 3.98 -28.36 -11.45
N LEU A 11 4.96 -29.24 -11.69
CA LEU A 11 4.82 -30.71 -11.60
C LEU A 11 4.75 -31.20 -10.13
N ALA A 12 4.15 -30.40 -9.25
CA ALA A 12 4.03 -30.69 -7.82
C ALA A 12 2.60 -31.10 -7.49
N THR A 13 2.44 -31.91 -6.42
CA THR A 13 1.12 -32.32 -5.90
C THR A 13 0.72 -31.55 -4.62
N ALA A 14 1.66 -30.77 -4.07
CA ALA A 14 1.51 -29.96 -2.87
C ALA A 14 2.41 -28.72 -2.92
N THR A 15 2.13 -27.73 -2.07
CA THR A 15 2.98 -26.55 -1.91
C THR A 15 4.36 -26.96 -1.33
N PRO A 16 5.49 -26.61 -1.98
CA PRO A 16 6.81 -26.91 -1.43
C PRO A 16 7.03 -26.22 -0.07
N VAL A 17 7.76 -26.86 0.83
CA VAL A 17 7.96 -26.38 2.22
C VAL A 17 8.47 -24.94 2.29
N LYS A 18 9.41 -24.57 1.40
CA LYS A 18 9.95 -23.20 1.30
C LYS A 18 8.93 -22.14 0.89
N ASP A 19 7.82 -22.55 0.27
CA ASP A 19 6.75 -21.68 -0.23
C ASP A 19 5.54 -21.66 0.74
N ILE A 20 5.60 -22.43 1.84
CA ILE A 20 4.58 -22.40 2.90
C ILE A 20 4.78 -21.17 3.78
N ARG A 21 3.69 -20.46 4.06
CA ARG A 21 3.70 -19.27 4.92
C ARG A 21 2.78 -19.41 6.13
N PRO A 22 3.13 -18.79 7.28
CA PRO A 22 2.26 -18.79 8.43
C PRO A 22 0.87 -18.17 8.13
N PRO A 23 -0.23 -18.80 8.58
CA PRO A 23 -1.59 -18.36 8.26
C PRO A 23 -1.95 -16.99 8.83
N ASP A 24 -1.29 -16.52 9.89
CA ASP A 24 -1.48 -15.19 10.47
C ASP A 24 -0.96 -14.06 9.56
N GLN A 25 -0.04 -14.36 8.63
CA GLN A 25 0.55 -13.33 7.76
C GLN A 25 -0.51 -12.64 6.89
N THR A 26 -1.53 -13.35 6.39
CA THR A 26 -2.64 -12.71 5.65
C THR A 26 -3.30 -11.57 6.42
N PHE A 27 -3.29 -11.63 7.76
CA PHE A 27 -3.77 -10.57 8.64
C PHE A 27 -2.71 -9.52 8.92
N LEU A 28 -1.50 -9.95 9.30
CA LEU A 28 -0.43 -9.05 9.72
C LEU A 28 0.15 -8.22 8.57
N THR A 29 -0.03 -8.65 7.32
CA THR A 29 0.36 -7.91 6.12
C THR A 29 -0.56 -6.70 5.84
N TYR A 30 -1.74 -6.60 6.47
CA TYR A 30 -2.65 -5.46 6.27
C TYR A 30 -2.04 -4.09 6.67
N PRO A 31 -1.49 -3.91 7.89
CA PRO A 31 -0.83 -2.66 8.26
C PRO A 31 0.27 -2.21 7.28
N GLU A 32 1.06 -3.13 6.73
CA GLU A 32 2.07 -2.78 5.72
C GLU A 32 1.44 -2.23 4.44
N TRP A 33 0.43 -2.91 3.91
CA TRP A 33 -0.27 -2.44 2.72
C TRP A 33 -1.06 -1.17 2.95
N PHE A 34 -1.49 -0.90 4.19
CA PHE A 34 -2.04 0.42 4.51
C PHE A 34 -1.02 1.55 4.23
N LEU A 35 0.29 1.28 4.33
CA LEU A 35 1.36 2.19 3.91
C LEU A 35 1.59 2.24 2.39
N VAL A 36 0.84 1.46 1.61
CA VAL A 36 0.68 1.62 0.15
C VAL A 36 -0.63 2.33 -0.18
N PHE A 37 -1.72 1.99 0.52
CA PHE A 37 -3.03 2.60 0.33
C PHE A 37 -3.04 4.09 0.70
N SER A 38 -2.41 4.45 1.82
CA SER A 38 -2.37 5.83 2.29
C SER A 38 -1.60 6.76 1.33
N PRO A 39 -0.39 6.41 0.84
CA PRO A 39 0.25 7.17 -0.24
C PRO A 39 -0.55 7.18 -1.55
N ALA A 40 -1.27 6.11 -1.89
CA ALA A 40 -2.12 6.09 -3.09
C ALA A 40 -3.28 7.10 -2.99
N GLU A 41 -3.92 7.20 -1.82
CA GLU A 41 -4.91 8.24 -1.54
C GLU A 41 -4.28 9.64 -1.62
N TYR A 42 -3.09 9.85 -1.04
CA TYR A 42 -2.37 11.13 -1.12
C TYR A 42 -2.00 11.53 -2.56
N ALA A 43 -1.49 10.60 -3.35
CA ALA A 43 -1.12 10.82 -4.74
C ALA A 43 -2.33 11.13 -5.64
N LYS A 44 -3.49 10.54 -5.34
CA LYS A 44 -4.75 10.87 -6.02
C LYS A 44 -5.23 12.25 -5.61
N PHE A 45 -5.27 12.54 -4.31
CA PHE A 45 -5.80 13.78 -3.74
C PHE A 45 -5.01 15.03 -4.16
N THR A 46 -3.68 14.95 -4.19
CA THR A 46 -2.83 16.11 -4.50
C THR A 46 -2.80 16.52 -5.98
N ARG A 47 -3.53 15.81 -6.85
CA ARG A 47 -3.70 16.21 -8.26
C ARG A 47 -4.57 17.45 -8.43
N ASP A 48 -5.57 17.58 -7.56
CA ASP A 48 -6.62 18.60 -7.63
C ASP A 48 -6.86 19.31 -6.29
N HIS A 49 -6.33 18.81 -5.18
CA HIS A 49 -6.46 19.41 -3.85
C HIS A 49 -5.12 19.83 -3.25
N ASN A 50 -5.17 20.76 -2.29
CA ASN A 50 -3.98 21.21 -1.59
C ASN A 50 -3.49 20.15 -0.58
N PRO A 51 -2.17 19.93 -0.42
CA PRO A 51 -1.63 19.04 0.60
C PRO A 51 -2.09 19.37 2.03
N SER A 52 -2.37 20.65 2.35
CA SER A 52 -2.84 21.06 3.68
C SER A 52 -4.27 20.61 4.03
N ASP A 53 -5.01 20.11 3.06
CA ASP A 53 -6.35 19.54 3.27
C ASP A 53 -6.31 18.00 3.39
N PHE A 54 -5.15 17.37 3.18
CA PHE A 54 -5.03 15.92 3.30
C PHE A 54 -5.05 15.46 4.77
N PRO A 55 -5.83 14.43 5.13
CA PRO A 55 -6.08 14.06 6.52
C PRO A 55 -4.99 13.15 7.10
N PHE A 56 -3.73 13.61 7.17
CA PHE A 56 -2.58 12.82 7.66
C PHE A 56 -2.84 12.14 9.01
N ILE A 57 -3.35 12.87 10.00
CA ILE A 57 -3.67 12.30 11.33
C ILE A 57 -4.78 11.25 11.24
N GLY A 58 -5.73 11.43 10.33
CA GLY A 58 -6.77 10.45 10.04
C GLY A 58 -6.17 9.14 9.52
N HIS A 59 -5.24 9.21 8.57
CA HIS A 59 -4.53 8.04 8.06
C HIS A 59 -3.68 7.35 9.15
N THR A 60 -2.99 8.12 10.01
CA THR A 60 -2.27 7.54 11.15
C THR A 60 -3.21 6.77 12.08
N ARG A 61 -4.40 7.31 12.38
CA ARG A 61 -5.41 6.60 13.19
C ARG A 61 -5.90 5.33 12.48
N GLN A 62 -6.12 5.38 11.18
CA GLN A 62 -6.56 4.23 10.41
C GLN A 62 -5.53 3.11 10.38
N PHE A 63 -4.24 3.42 10.28
CA PHE A 63 -3.17 2.43 10.41
C PHE A 63 -3.27 1.68 11.74
N TRP A 64 -3.36 2.41 12.86
CA TRP A 64 -3.41 1.81 14.19
C TRP A 64 -4.71 1.06 14.48
N GLN A 65 -5.85 1.53 13.97
CA GLN A 65 -7.11 0.80 13.98
C GLN A 65 -7.00 -0.52 13.22
N GLY A 66 -6.35 -0.48 12.05
CA GLY A 66 -5.98 -1.64 11.25
C GLY A 66 -5.20 -2.67 12.03
N TYR A 67 -4.08 -2.23 12.61
CA TYR A 67 -3.22 -3.08 13.43
C TYR A 67 -3.98 -3.69 14.62
N HIS A 68 -4.77 -2.89 15.35
CA HIS A 68 -5.57 -3.38 16.46
C HIS A 68 -6.59 -4.45 16.04
N ALA A 69 -7.26 -4.25 14.90
CA ALA A 69 -8.23 -5.20 14.37
C ALA A 69 -7.57 -6.55 14.01
N VAL A 70 -6.44 -6.51 13.30
CA VAL A 70 -5.73 -7.74 12.90
C VAL A 70 -5.08 -8.45 14.09
N TRP A 71 -4.52 -7.71 15.05
CA TRP A 71 -4.04 -8.27 16.30
C TRP A 71 -5.16 -8.99 17.06
N THR A 72 -6.33 -8.36 17.17
CA THR A 72 -7.48 -8.98 17.84
C THR A 72 -7.97 -10.22 17.10
N ALA A 73 -7.88 -10.24 15.77
CA ALA A 73 -8.26 -11.38 14.95
C ALA A 73 -7.32 -12.58 15.11
N THR A 74 -6.02 -12.34 15.32
CA THR A 74 -4.97 -13.37 15.35
C THR A 74 -4.59 -13.82 16.76
N ARG A 75 -4.67 -12.95 17.77
CA ARG A 75 -4.26 -13.28 19.15
C ARG A 75 -5.02 -14.50 19.67
N GLY A 76 -4.28 -15.47 20.20
CA GLY A 76 -4.84 -16.72 20.74
C GLY A 76 -5.35 -17.73 19.70
N LYS A 77 -5.30 -17.41 18.40
CA LYS A 77 -5.64 -18.34 17.31
C LYS A 77 -4.43 -18.88 16.57
N TYR A 78 -3.36 -18.10 16.50
CA TYR A 78 -2.12 -18.45 15.82
C TYR A 78 -0.92 -18.31 16.77
N PRO A 79 0.19 -19.03 16.53
CA PRO A 79 1.46 -18.76 17.21
C PRO A 79 1.86 -17.29 17.08
N PHE A 80 2.43 -16.73 18.14
CA PHE A 80 2.79 -15.32 18.15
C PHE A 80 3.97 -15.05 17.21
N ASN A 81 3.74 -14.21 16.19
CA ASN A 81 4.73 -13.85 15.20
C ASN A 81 5.49 -12.57 15.59
N GLY A 82 6.38 -12.71 16.57
CA GLY A 82 7.07 -11.57 17.18
C GLY A 82 7.85 -10.70 16.19
N GLY A 83 8.50 -11.31 15.19
CA GLY A 83 9.25 -10.58 14.16
C GLY A 83 8.34 -9.64 13.36
N TYR A 84 7.16 -10.13 12.98
CA TYR A 84 6.18 -9.36 12.21
C TYR A 84 5.58 -8.21 13.04
N HIS A 85 5.26 -8.48 14.31
CA HIS A 85 4.77 -7.43 15.22
C HIS A 85 5.80 -6.33 15.47
N VAL A 86 7.09 -6.68 15.64
CA VAL A 86 8.17 -5.69 15.76
C VAL A 86 8.28 -4.86 14.49
N MET A 87 8.26 -5.51 13.32
CA MET A 87 8.29 -4.80 12.04
C MET A 87 7.13 -3.80 11.91
N ILE A 88 5.88 -4.21 12.22
CA ILE A 88 4.71 -3.34 12.20
C ILE A 88 4.89 -2.14 13.14
N MET A 89 5.43 -2.35 14.34
CA MET A 89 5.69 -1.25 15.28
C MET A 89 6.72 -0.26 14.76
N VAL A 90 7.78 -0.74 14.10
CA VAL A 90 8.82 0.12 13.51
C VAL A 90 8.24 0.97 12.37
N ILE A 91 7.54 0.36 11.41
CA ILE A 91 6.97 1.08 10.26
C ILE A 91 5.79 1.98 10.67
N GLY A 92 5.00 1.55 11.65
CA GLY A 92 3.88 2.32 12.19
C GLY A 92 4.36 3.52 12.99
N GLY A 93 5.40 3.34 13.81
CA GLY A 93 6.05 4.40 14.55
C GLY A 93 6.69 5.44 13.63
N SER A 94 7.46 5.02 12.63
CA SER A 94 8.08 5.94 11.67
C SER A 94 7.04 6.72 10.86
N THR A 95 5.99 6.06 10.39
CA THR A 95 4.87 6.71 9.68
C THR A 95 4.14 7.71 10.58
N THR A 96 3.92 7.37 11.85
CA THR A 96 3.29 8.27 12.83
C THR A 96 4.10 9.57 12.97
N VAL A 97 5.43 9.47 13.08
CA VAL A 97 6.31 10.65 13.14
C VAL A 97 6.26 11.45 11.85
N GLU A 98 6.40 10.79 10.68
CA GLU A 98 6.33 11.47 9.38
C GLU A 98 5.01 12.24 9.21
N TYR A 99 3.88 11.58 9.46
CA TYR A 99 2.56 12.16 9.24
C TYR A 99 2.23 13.25 10.25
N LEU A 100 2.71 13.15 11.49
CA LEU A 100 2.59 14.22 12.46
C LEU A 100 3.37 15.46 12.01
N MET A 101 4.63 15.27 11.60
CA MET A 101 5.47 16.36 11.10
C MET A 101 4.86 17.03 9.86
N ARG A 102 4.39 16.22 8.90
CA ARG A 102 3.66 16.73 7.72
C ARG A 102 2.42 17.50 8.12
N SER A 103 1.57 16.93 9.00
CA SER A 103 0.34 17.59 9.43
C SER A 103 0.63 18.94 10.07
N LEU A 104 1.62 19.02 10.95
CA LEU A 104 2.02 20.29 11.60
C LEU A 104 2.53 21.29 10.57
N TYR A 105 3.42 20.86 9.69
CA TYR A 105 4.00 21.73 8.66
C TYR A 105 2.95 22.25 7.69
N GLU A 106 2.12 21.37 7.14
CA GLU A 106 1.11 21.71 6.14
C GLU A 106 -0.02 22.56 6.73
N THR A 107 -0.43 22.31 7.98
CA THR A 107 -1.48 23.11 8.63
C THR A 107 -1.03 24.53 8.95
N VAL A 108 0.26 24.74 9.22
CA VAL A 108 0.81 26.05 9.61
C VAL A 108 1.46 26.72 8.41
N ILE A 109 2.62 26.23 7.97
CA ILE A 109 3.44 26.88 6.94
C ILE A 109 2.81 26.65 5.56
N GLY A 110 2.42 25.41 5.27
CA GLY A 110 1.81 25.05 3.98
C GLY A 110 0.56 25.85 3.70
N ARG A 111 -0.40 25.87 4.63
CA ARG A 111 -1.67 26.60 4.50
C ARG A 111 -1.49 28.12 4.37
N LEU A 112 -0.55 28.71 5.13
CA LEU A 112 -0.23 30.13 4.99
C LEU A 112 0.36 30.42 3.60
N ALA A 113 1.30 29.60 3.11
CA ALA A 113 1.87 29.77 1.78
C ALA A 113 0.83 29.54 0.67
N GLU A 114 -0.04 28.54 0.81
CA GLU A 114 -1.15 28.26 -0.10
C GLU A 114 -2.09 29.45 -0.22
N SER A 115 -2.37 30.16 0.87
CA SER A 115 -3.22 31.36 0.84
C SER A 115 -2.68 32.50 -0.04
N THR A 116 -1.38 32.47 -0.37
CA THR A 116 -0.76 33.47 -1.27
C THR A 116 -0.94 33.14 -2.75
N ARG A 117 -1.37 31.92 -3.08
CA ARG A 117 -1.49 31.39 -4.44
C ARG A 117 -2.71 31.95 -5.16
N ARG A 118 -2.53 32.53 -6.35
CA ARG A 118 -3.60 33.14 -7.16
C ARG A 118 -3.74 32.54 -8.56
N HIS A 119 -2.75 31.79 -9.05
CA HIS A 119 -2.66 31.39 -10.47
C HIS A 119 -2.76 29.87 -10.70
N GLY A 120 -3.53 29.17 -9.86
CA GLY A 120 -3.59 27.70 -9.89
C GLY A 120 -2.36 27.05 -9.27
N PHE A 121 -2.16 25.74 -9.46
CA PHE A 121 -1.00 25.03 -8.87
C PHE A 121 0.32 25.46 -9.50
N THR A 122 1.34 25.64 -8.65
CA THR A 122 2.70 25.94 -9.08
C THR A 122 3.34 24.75 -9.82
N GLN A 123 4.47 24.99 -10.48
CA GLN A 123 5.23 23.91 -11.13
C GLN A 123 5.73 22.89 -10.10
N GLU A 124 6.11 23.34 -8.91
CA GLU A 124 6.57 22.51 -7.80
C GLU A 124 5.46 21.59 -7.28
N GLU A 125 4.23 22.11 -7.15
CA GLU A 125 3.07 21.31 -6.73
C GLU A 125 2.72 20.25 -7.78
N LYS A 126 2.70 20.61 -9.06
CA LYS A 126 2.48 19.67 -10.17
C LYS A 126 3.55 18.58 -10.20
N LEU A 127 4.82 18.96 -10.00
CA LEU A 127 5.92 18.00 -9.89
C LEU A 127 5.71 17.08 -8.69
N ALA A 128 5.36 17.61 -7.52
CA ALA A 128 5.14 16.82 -6.31
C ALA A 128 3.99 15.81 -6.47
N ALA A 129 2.87 16.22 -7.08
CA ALA A 129 1.75 15.32 -7.36
C ALA A 129 2.15 14.18 -8.31
N ASN A 130 2.94 14.48 -9.34
CA ASN A 130 3.47 13.46 -10.25
C ASN A 130 4.44 12.50 -9.53
N VAL A 131 5.36 13.03 -8.72
CA VAL A 131 6.30 12.21 -7.93
C VAL A 131 5.56 11.34 -6.92
N ALA A 132 4.48 11.83 -6.31
CA ALA A 132 3.66 11.03 -5.41
C ALA A 132 3.05 9.82 -6.14
N GLN A 133 2.59 9.99 -7.38
CA GLN A 133 2.12 8.87 -8.19
C GLN A 133 3.24 7.91 -8.60
N GLU A 134 4.39 8.43 -9.05
CA GLU A 134 5.57 7.60 -9.37
C GLU A 134 6.03 6.77 -8.16
N TYR A 135 5.98 7.35 -6.97
CA TYR A 135 6.27 6.66 -5.72
C TYR A 135 5.26 5.55 -5.45
N VAL A 136 3.96 5.80 -5.63
CA VAL A 136 2.91 4.78 -5.48
C VAL A 136 3.09 3.63 -6.45
N ASP A 137 3.36 3.93 -7.72
CA ASP A 137 3.58 2.92 -8.76
C ASP A 137 4.79 2.03 -8.44
N PHE A 138 5.79 2.58 -7.76
CA PHE A 138 6.97 1.86 -7.30
C PHE A 138 6.70 0.98 -6.08
N ILE A 139 6.11 1.52 -5.00
CA ILE A 139 5.95 0.79 -3.73
C ILE A 139 4.93 -0.35 -3.78
N ARG A 140 4.14 -0.44 -4.86
CA ARG A 140 3.28 -1.59 -5.15
C ARG A 140 4.05 -2.86 -5.51
N VAL A 141 5.32 -2.70 -5.88
CA VAL A 141 6.19 -3.78 -6.38
C VAL A 141 7.45 -3.90 -5.53
N ASP A 142 8.10 -2.78 -5.23
CA ASP A 142 9.42 -2.73 -4.62
C ASP A 142 9.41 -2.01 -3.27
N PRO A 143 10.31 -2.36 -2.32
CA PRO A 143 10.37 -1.69 -1.03
C PRO A 143 10.71 -0.20 -1.15
N TRP A 144 10.05 0.66 -0.37
CA TRP A 144 10.16 2.13 -0.47
C TRP A 144 11.61 2.67 -0.42
N TYR A 145 12.50 2.04 0.34
CA TYR A 145 13.89 2.48 0.52
C TYR A 145 14.73 2.33 -0.75
N GLU A 146 14.20 1.64 -1.77
CA GLU A 146 14.81 1.49 -3.08
C GLU A 146 14.40 2.58 -4.08
N PHE A 147 13.39 3.40 -3.75
CA PHE A 147 12.94 4.48 -4.61
C PHE A 147 14.03 5.56 -4.76
N ASP A 148 14.28 6.00 -6.01
CA ASP A 148 15.28 7.02 -6.31
C ASP A 148 14.74 8.42 -6.01
N PHE A 149 14.85 8.85 -4.74
CA PHE A 149 14.48 10.21 -4.33
C PHE A 149 15.42 11.31 -4.87
N VAL A 150 16.61 10.96 -5.38
CA VAL A 150 17.55 11.94 -5.94
C VAL A 150 17.05 12.46 -7.28
N THR A 151 16.39 11.63 -8.08
CA THR A 151 15.83 12.05 -9.38
C THR A 151 14.71 13.10 -9.26
N PRO A 152 13.67 12.94 -8.43
CA PRO A 152 12.73 14.00 -8.06
C PRO A 152 13.40 15.27 -7.56
N LEU A 153 14.40 15.15 -6.68
CA LEU A 153 15.15 16.30 -6.17
C LEU A 153 15.85 17.06 -7.31
N LYS A 154 16.54 16.37 -8.21
CA LYS A 154 17.16 16.98 -9.40
C LYS A 154 16.12 17.66 -10.29
N ARG A 155 14.97 17.00 -10.54
CA ARG A 155 13.87 17.60 -11.34
C ARG A 155 13.32 18.85 -10.67
N LEU A 156 13.17 18.87 -9.35
CA LEU A 156 12.73 20.05 -8.61
C LEU A 156 13.65 21.25 -8.88
N TRP A 157 14.97 21.06 -8.91
CA TRP A 157 15.91 22.17 -9.13
C TRP A 157 16.14 22.53 -10.60
N THR A 158 15.90 21.61 -11.53
CA THR A 158 16.22 21.79 -12.96
C THR A 158 15.01 21.97 -13.88
N LYS A 159 13.81 21.61 -13.41
CA LYS A 159 12.56 21.63 -14.20
C LYS A 159 11.48 22.53 -13.62
N THR A 160 11.78 23.27 -12.55
CA THR A 160 10.88 24.29 -12.01
C THR A 160 11.63 25.61 -11.86
N ASP A 161 10.99 26.70 -12.27
CA ASP A 161 11.56 28.03 -12.28
C ASP A 161 11.70 28.58 -10.86
N TRP A 162 12.76 29.35 -10.64
CA TRP A 162 12.97 30.05 -9.37
C TRP A 162 12.03 31.22 -9.16
N PHE A 163 11.58 31.83 -10.25
CA PHE A 163 10.73 33.01 -10.26
C PHE A 163 9.47 32.75 -11.10
N GLY A 164 8.44 33.56 -10.89
CA GLY A 164 7.16 33.44 -11.59
C GLY A 164 5.99 33.78 -10.67
N PRO A 165 4.75 33.52 -11.11
CA PRO A 165 3.57 33.71 -10.27
C PRO A 165 3.66 32.92 -8.95
N ASP A 166 3.05 33.48 -7.90
CA ASP A 166 2.91 32.81 -6.59
C ASP A 166 4.26 32.46 -5.92
N LEU A 167 5.24 33.38 -5.99
CA LEU A 167 6.63 33.20 -5.51
C LEU A 167 6.74 32.60 -4.11
N ILE A 168 5.94 33.08 -3.15
CA ILE A 168 5.97 32.59 -1.77
C ILE A 168 5.67 31.09 -1.74
N ARG A 169 4.62 30.64 -2.44
CA ARG A 169 4.27 29.23 -2.54
C ARG A 169 5.33 28.42 -3.29
N LYS A 170 5.90 28.95 -4.37
CA LYS A 170 6.98 28.28 -5.12
C LYS A 170 8.19 28.01 -4.23
N TRP A 171 8.67 29.02 -3.52
CA TRP A 171 9.84 28.89 -2.65
C TRP A 171 9.58 27.97 -1.47
N GLU A 172 8.40 28.09 -0.86
CA GLU A 172 7.98 27.21 0.23
C GLU A 172 7.96 25.74 -0.23
N ARG A 173 7.34 25.42 -1.37
CA ARG A 173 7.35 24.06 -1.93
C ARG A 173 8.75 23.60 -2.31
N LYS A 174 9.58 24.47 -2.89
CA LYS A 174 10.96 24.13 -3.25
C LYS A 174 11.78 23.78 -2.00
N TYR A 175 11.62 24.52 -0.90
CA TYR A 175 12.22 24.19 0.39
C TYR A 175 11.71 22.86 0.93
N PHE A 176 10.38 22.70 1.07
CA PHE A 176 9.78 21.51 1.66
C PHE A 176 10.16 20.23 0.90
N LEU A 177 10.02 20.23 -0.43
CA LEU A 177 10.31 19.08 -1.27
C LEU A 177 11.81 18.77 -1.33
N THR A 178 12.67 19.79 -1.24
CA THR A 178 14.12 19.56 -1.13
C THR A 178 14.45 18.82 0.16
N THR A 179 13.89 19.26 1.29
CA THR A 179 14.08 18.60 2.57
C THR A 179 13.52 17.18 2.55
N GLU A 180 12.29 16.99 2.05
CA GLU A 180 11.66 15.67 1.98
C GLU A 180 12.48 14.68 1.16
N TYR A 181 12.78 15.03 -0.10
CA TYR A 181 13.49 14.13 -0.99
C TYR A 181 14.94 13.91 -0.53
N GLY A 182 15.61 14.94 0.00
CA GLY A 182 16.95 14.81 0.55
C GLY A 182 17.00 13.86 1.75
N VAL A 183 16.11 14.03 2.73
CA VAL A 183 16.03 13.15 3.91
C VAL A 183 15.68 11.73 3.49
N LYS A 184 14.70 11.52 2.61
CA LYS A 184 14.31 10.18 2.13
C LYS A 184 15.40 9.51 1.30
N ALA A 185 16.16 10.26 0.50
CA ALA A 185 17.31 9.73 -0.24
C ALA A 185 18.39 9.20 0.70
N ILE A 186 18.77 9.99 1.70
CA ILE A 186 19.78 9.59 2.70
C ILE A 186 19.28 8.39 3.50
N TYR A 187 18.04 8.45 3.98
CA TYR A 187 17.47 7.38 4.80
C TYR A 187 17.30 6.07 4.02
N GLY A 188 16.75 6.12 2.82
CA GLY A 188 16.61 4.96 1.93
C GLY A 188 17.97 4.34 1.61
N TRP A 189 18.99 5.16 1.35
CA TRP A 189 20.37 4.67 1.14
C TRP A 189 20.93 3.94 2.36
N MET A 190 20.75 4.49 3.58
CA MET A 190 21.21 3.84 4.82
C MET A 190 20.52 2.49 5.03
N ILE A 191 19.19 2.44 4.86
CA ILE A 191 18.41 1.20 4.99
C ILE A 191 18.86 0.18 3.93
N LYS A 192 18.97 0.58 2.66
CA LYS A 192 19.41 -0.31 1.57
C LYS A 192 20.78 -0.92 1.82
N LYS A 193 21.70 -0.17 2.46
CA LYS A 193 23.02 -0.68 2.87
C LYS A 193 22.90 -1.65 4.04
N ALA A 194 22.10 -1.34 5.05
CA ALA A 194 21.89 -2.20 6.20
C ALA A 194 21.18 -3.52 5.82
N THR A 195 20.19 -3.48 4.93
CA THR A 195 19.40 -4.66 4.56
C THR A 195 20.14 -5.62 3.62
N LYS A 196 20.93 -5.10 2.67
CA LYS A 196 21.80 -5.93 1.81
C LYS A 196 22.83 -6.74 2.59
N ALA A 197 23.15 -6.34 3.81
CA ALA A 197 24.05 -7.06 4.69
C ALA A 197 23.35 -8.15 5.53
N ALA A 198 22.01 -8.16 5.59
CA ALA A 198 21.26 -8.91 6.60
C ALA A 198 20.09 -9.78 6.10
N TYR A 199 19.54 -9.55 4.90
CA TYR A 199 18.31 -10.22 4.45
C TYR A 199 18.49 -11.19 3.28
N GLU A 200 17.75 -12.30 3.32
CA GLU A 200 17.56 -13.20 2.18
C GLU A 200 16.66 -12.58 1.10
N THR A 201 16.80 -13.03 -0.14
CA THR A 201 16.04 -12.50 -1.28
C THR A 201 14.56 -12.86 -1.12
N PRO A 202 13.62 -11.89 -1.24
CA PRO A 202 12.19 -12.17 -1.14
C PRO A 202 11.74 -13.19 -2.20
N ILE A 203 10.96 -14.19 -1.79
CA ILE A 203 10.27 -15.08 -2.74
C ILE A 203 9.12 -14.26 -3.34
N LEU A 204 9.23 -13.90 -4.61
CA LEU A 204 8.28 -13.05 -5.35
C LEU A 204 7.12 -13.82 -5.98
N THR A 205 7.00 -15.11 -5.67
CA THR A 205 5.88 -15.96 -6.10
C THR A 205 5.12 -16.54 -4.91
N THR A 206 3.83 -16.81 -5.13
CA THR A 206 2.96 -17.53 -4.22
C THR A 206 2.42 -18.75 -4.93
N VAL A 207 2.69 -19.92 -4.34
CA VAL A 207 2.16 -21.18 -4.85
C VAL A 207 0.69 -21.29 -4.49
N VAL A 208 -0.11 -21.65 -5.47
CA VAL A 208 -1.56 -21.83 -5.37
C VAL A 208 -1.91 -23.22 -5.87
N ILE A 209 -2.81 -23.89 -5.16
CA ILE A 209 -3.47 -25.10 -5.64
C ILE A 209 -4.92 -24.74 -5.96
N ASP A 210 -5.33 -24.92 -7.22
CA ASP A 210 -6.69 -24.66 -7.64
C ASP A 210 -7.67 -25.77 -7.19
N ASP A 211 -8.96 -25.57 -7.45
CA ASP A 211 -10.02 -26.52 -7.15
C ASP A 211 -9.97 -27.82 -7.95
N ARG A 212 -9.19 -27.84 -9.04
CA ARG A 212 -8.94 -29.02 -9.88
C ARG A 212 -7.66 -29.77 -9.47
N GLY A 213 -6.91 -29.24 -8.51
CA GLY A 213 -5.66 -29.82 -8.02
C GLY A 213 -4.42 -29.43 -8.82
N ASN A 214 -4.51 -28.48 -9.75
CA ASN A 214 -3.33 -27.96 -10.44
C ASN A 214 -2.53 -27.06 -9.50
N VAL A 215 -1.21 -27.20 -9.53
CA VAL A 215 -0.29 -26.37 -8.75
C VAL A 215 0.31 -25.32 -9.67
N CYS A 216 0.16 -24.05 -9.28
CA CYS A 216 0.61 -22.91 -10.06
C CYS A 216 1.38 -21.92 -9.19
N ALA A 217 2.42 -21.30 -9.73
CA ALA A 217 3.05 -20.13 -9.11
C ALA A 217 2.41 -18.84 -9.66
N LEU A 218 1.88 -18.00 -8.77
CA LEU A 218 1.38 -16.67 -9.07
C LEU A 218 2.38 -15.60 -8.60
N PRO A 219 2.45 -14.42 -9.24
CA PRO A 219 3.25 -13.31 -8.72
C PRO A 219 2.67 -12.80 -7.39
N ARG A 220 3.53 -12.27 -6.51
CA ARG A 220 3.14 -11.71 -5.20
C ARG A 220 2.68 -10.26 -5.25
N TYR A 221 2.26 -9.75 -4.10
CA TYR A 221 1.90 -8.36 -3.85
C TYR A 221 0.68 -7.95 -4.68
N GLU A 222 0.66 -6.73 -5.24
CA GLU A 222 -0.49 -6.26 -6.03
C GLU A 222 -0.79 -7.19 -7.22
N ALA A 223 0.25 -7.80 -7.80
CA ALA A 223 0.10 -8.71 -8.93
C ALA A 223 -0.63 -10.01 -8.55
N PHE A 224 -0.58 -10.44 -7.28
CA PHE A 224 -1.36 -11.60 -6.83
C PHE A 224 -2.86 -11.33 -6.95
N MET A 225 -3.33 -10.17 -6.45
CA MET A 225 -4.73 -9.77 -6.53
C MET A 225 -5.23 -9.76 -7.98
N ALA A 226 -4.44 -9.21 -8.90
CA ALA A 226 -4.78 -9.19 -10.32
C ALA A 226 -4.88 -10.62 -10.90
N SER A 227 -3.93 -11.49 -10.54
CA SER A 227 -3.90 -12.90 -10.95
C SER A 227 -5.11 -13.66 -10.44
N ALA A 228 -5.37 -13.57 -9.13
CA ALA A 228 -6.44 -14.28 -8.47
C ALA A 228 -7.81 -13.82 -8.99
N THR A 229 -7.97 -12.52 -9.23
CA THR A 229 -9.20 -11.96 -9.83
C THR A 229 -9.40 -12.45 -11.26
N ALA A 230 -8.33 -12.51 -12.08
CA ALA A 230 -8.42 -13.03 -13.44
C ALA A 230 -8.81 -14.52 -13.47
N LEU A 231 -8.24 -15.34 -12.59
CA LEU A 231 -8.58 -16.76 -12.44
C LEU A 231 -10.03 -16.93 -11.96
N ALA A 232 -10.46 -16.14 -10.97
CA ALA A 232 -11.83 -16.17 -10.46
C ALA A 232 -12.85 -15.85 -11.56
N LYS A 233 -12.56 -14.90 -12.47
CA LYS A 233 -13.42 -14.59 -13.64
C LYS A 233 -13.50 -15.74 -14.64
N GLN A 234 -12.46 -16.55 -14.73
CA GLN A 234 -12.44 -17.76 -15.57
C GLN A 234 -13.11 -18.96 -14.89
N GLY A 235 -13.69 -18.77 -13.71
CA GLY A 235 -14.36 -19.84 -12.95
C GLY A 235 -13.41 -20.78 -12.22
N VAL A 236 -12.12 -20.43 -12.09
CA VAL A 236 -11.14 -21.22 -11.33
C VAL A 236 -11.33 -20.96 -9.84
N GLY A 237 -11.43 -22.04 -9.05
CA GLY A 237 -11.50 -22.01 -7.60
C GLY A 237 -10.12 -22.09 -6.95
N PHE A 238 -10.03 -21.75 -5.66
CA PHE A 238 -8.80 -21.88 -4.88
C PHE A 238 -9.00 -22.91 -3.77
N ARG A 239 -8.10 -23.89 -3.69
CA ARG A 239 -8.08 -24.88 -2.59
C ARG A 239 -7.05 -24.53 -1.53
N GLU A 240 -5.90 -24.02 -1.95
CA GLU A 240 -4.77 -23.71 -1.08
C GLU A 240 -3.96 -22.54 -1.65
N ILE A 241 -3.49 -21.65 -0.79
CA ILE A 241 -2.64 -20.51 -1.16
C ILE A 241 -1.47 -20.45 -0.16
N ALA A 242 -0.23 -20.50 -0.63
CA ALA A 242 0.98 -20.52 0.20
C ALA A 242 0.95 -21.61 1.30
N GLY A 243 0.39 -22.79 1.01
CA GLY A 243 0.22 -23.88 1.97
C GLY A 243 -1.00 -23.75 2.89
N ASN A 244 -1.78 -22.69 2.78
CA ASN A 244 -2.91 -22.41 3.67
C ASN A 244 -4.27 -22.70 3.01
N ARG A 245 -5.15 -23.41 3.74
CA ARG A 245 -6.53 -23.74 3.33
C ARG A 245 -7.60 -23.01 4.16
N GLY A 246 -7.17 -22.22 5.14
CA GLY A 246 -8.03 -21.51 6.08
C GLY A 246 -8.59 -20.22 5.51
N ASN A 247 -8.43 -19.14 6.26
CA ASN A 247 -8.93 -17.82 5.87
C ASN A 247 -7.84 -16.99 5.19
N ILE A 248 -8.23 -16.25 4.16
CA ILE A 248 -7.44 -15.21 3.52
C ILE A 248 -8.17 -13.87 3.70
N LEU A 249 -7.40 -12.81 3.94
CA LEU A 249 -7.95 -11.46 4.04
C LEU A 249 -8.09 -10.84 2.65
N VAL A 250 -9.12 -10.04 2.47
CA VAL A 250 -9.36 -9.25 1.25
C VAL A 250 -9.80 -7.85 1.67
N THR A 251 -9.31 -6.81 0.99
CA THR A 251 -9.91 -5.48 1.06
C THR A 251 -10.71 -5.16 -0.18
N VAL A 252 -11.86 -4.52 0.03
CA VAL A 252 -12.68 -3.96 -1.05
C VAL A 252 -13.04 -2.51 -0.72
N ILE A 253 -13.10 -1.63 -1.72
CA ILE A 253 -13.60 -0.26 -1.58
C ILE A 253 -15.01 -0.20 -2.17
N VAL A 254 -15.99 0.12 -1.35
CA VAL A 254 -17.42 0.07 -1.70
C VAL A 254 -18.16 1.33 -1.19
N PRO A 255 -19.42 1.58 -1.62
CA PRO A 255 -20.23 2.61 -1.00
C PRO A 255 -20.43 2.36 0.50
N MET A 256 -20.45 3.44 1.28
CA MET A 256 -20.66 3.37 2.73
C MET A 256 -22.00 2.71 3.07
N GLY A 257 -21.99 1.79 4.04
CA GLY A 257 -23.18 1.03 4.45
C GLY A 257 -23.42 -0.25 3.63
N THR A 258 -22.52 -0.60 2.70
CA THR A 258 -22.63 -1.87 1.95
C THR A 258 -22.64 -3.04 2.91
N ASN A 259 -23.67 -3.89 2.81
CA ASN A 259 -23.77 -5.10 3.62
C ASN A 259 -22.78 -6.17 3.13
N ALA A 260 -21.97 -6.69 4.06
CA ALA A 260 -20.93 -7.66 3.78
C ALA A 260 -20.77 -8.59 4.99
N ASP A 261 -20.58 -9.87 4.70
CA ASP A 261 -20.36 -10.89 5.71
C ASP A 261 -18.90 -10.90 6.16
N HIS A 262 -18.65 -11.35 7.40
CA HIS A 262 -17.29 -11.55 7.95
C HIS A 262 -16.36 -10.32 7.85
N VAL A 263 -16.92 -9.12 8.00
CA VAL A 263 -16.16 -7.87 8.04
C VAL A 263 -15.38 -7.78 9.35
N LEU A 264 -14.05 -7.73 9.24
CA LEU A 264 -13.14 -7.52 10.36
C LEU A 264 -13.05 -6.04 10.74
N LEU A 265 -13.03 -5.16 9.75
CA LEU A 265 -12.88 -3.72 9.94
C LEU A 265 -13.55 -2.94 8.81
N ARG A 266 -14.15 -1.80 9.15
CA ARG A 266 -14.64 -0.79 8.22
C ARG A 266 -13.88 0.50 8.41
N GLN A 267 -13.42 1.12 7.33
CA GLN A 267 -12.73 2.40 7.37
C GLN A 267 -13.23 3.31 6.25
N PRO A 268 -13.64 4.57 6.54
CA PRO A 268 -13.96 5.51 5.47
C PRO A 268 -12.74 5.79 4.60
N ILE A 269 -12.94 6.00 3.29
CA ILE A 269 -11.89 6.57 2.45
C ILE A 269 -11.88 8.07 2.74
N LEU A 270 -10.88 8.55 3.46
CA LEU A 270 -10.91 9.90 4.04
C LEU A 270 -10.90 11.01 2.99
N THR A 271 -10.46 10.67 1.77
CA THR A 271 -10.38 11.55 0.61
C THR A 271 -11.54 11.38 -0.38
N GLU A 272 -12.45 10.40 -0.15
CA GLU A 272 -13.59 10.12 -1.03
C GLU A 272 -14.88 9.94 -0.22
N ALA A 273 -15.67 11.02 -0.14
CA ALA A 273 -16.93 11.02 0.60
C ALA A 273 -17.87 9.90 0.13
N GLY A 274 -18.49 9.20 1.09
CA GLY A 274 -19.44 8.11 0.82
C GLY A 274 -18.81 6.78 0.39
N ARG A 275 -17.49 6.65 0.40
CA ARG A 275 -16.77 5.40 0.16
C ARG A 275 -16.13 4.87 1.43
N GLU A 276 -16.08 3.56 1.58
CA GLU A 276 -15.40 2.88 2.67
C GLU A 276 -14.61 1.65 2.19
N ARG A 277 -13.50 1.37 2.87
CA ARG A 277 -12.72 0.14 2.79
C ARG A 277 -13.31 -0.87 3.77
N LEU A 278 -13.68 -2.04 3.25
CA LEU A 278 -14.04 -3.20 4.05
C LEU A 278 -12.88 -4.18 4.06
N LEU A 279 -12.44 -4.55 5.25
CA LEU A 279 -11.50 -5.62 5.47
C LEU A 279 -12.31 -6.89 5.79
N ILE A 280 -12.36 -7.84 4.86
CA ILE A 280 -13.22 -9.04 4.95
C ILE A 280 -12.37 -10.30 5.08
N VAL A 281 -12.81 -11.20 5.95
CA VAL A 281 -12.17 -12.51 6.16
C VAL A 281 -12.89 -13.53 5.29
N VAL A 282 -12.15 -14.18 4.39
CA VAL A 282 -12.73 -15.05 3.36
C VAL A 282 -12.09 -16.44 3.46
N PRO A 283 -12.86 -17.53 3.61
CA PRO A 283 -12.31 -18.87 3.45
C PRO A 283 -11.67 -19.01 2.06
N VAL A 284 -10.48 -19.61 1.95
CA VAL A 284 -9.76 -19.75 0.66
C VAL A 284 -10.66 -20.36 -0.42
N VAL A 285 -11.46 -21.36 -0.07
CA VAL A 285 -12.43 -22.03 -0.96
C VAL A 285 -13.55 -21.13 -1.48
N GLN A 286 -13.83 -20.01 -0.79
CA GLN A 286 -14.83 -19.01 -1.19
C GLN A 286 -14.20 -17.79 -1.89
N LEU A 287 -12.86 -17.72 -1.98
CA LEU A 287 -12.16 -16.55 -2.52
C LEU A 287 -12.64 -16.20 -3.93
N SER A 288 -12.76 -17.17 -4.85
CA SER A 288 -13.19 -16.89 -6.22
C SER A 288 -14.61 -16.32 -6.30
N GLN A 289 -15.52 -16.78 -5.45
CA GLN A 289 -16.88 -16.24 -5.37
C GLN A 289 -16.86 -14.79 -4.87
N THR A 290 -16.08 -14.51 -3.82
CA THR A 290 -15.91 -13.17 -3.26
C THR A 290 -15.29 -12.20 -4.26
N LEU A 291 -14.25 -12.62 -5.00
CA LEU A 291 -13.60 -11.78 -6.02
C LEU A 291 -14.54 -11.44 -7.18
N ARG A 292 -15.41 -12.37 -7.59
CA ARG A 292 -16.46 -12.09 -8.58
C ARG A 292 -17.55 -11.16 -8.02
N ARG A 293 -17.95 -11.34 -6.75
CA ARG A 293 -18.96 -10.49 -6.09
C ARG A 293 -18.54 -9.03 -6.03
N TYR A 294 -17.25 -8.76 -5.79
CA TYR A 294 -16.69 -7.42 -5.66
C TYR A 294 -15.87 -6.98 -6.88
N GLU A 295 -16.17 -7.52 -8.06
CA GLU A 295 -15.46 -7.18 -9.30
C GLU A 295 -15.42 -5.65 -9.50
N GLY A 296 -14.22 -5.12 -9.78
CA GLY A 296 -13.98 -3.67 -9.93
C GLY A 296 -13.90 -2.89 -8.62
N SER A 297 -14.16 -3.53 -7.48
CA SER A 297 -14.06 -2.93 -6.13
C SER A 297 -13.00 -3.59 -5.23
N VAL A 298 -12.41 -4.72 -5.66
CA VAL A 298 -11.29 -5.35 -4.95
C VAL A 298 -10.09 -4.41 -4.93
N GLU A 299 -9.62 -4.09 -3.73
CA GLU A 299 -8.41 -3.28 -3.53
C GLU A 299 -7.19 -4.18 -3.37
N HIS A 300 -7.27 -5.22 -2.53
CA HIS A 300 -6.13 -6.11 -2.30
C HIS A 300 -6.55 -7.50 -1.81
N VAL A 301 -5.70 -8.50 -2.07
CA VAL A 301 -5.83 -9.88 -1.57
C VAL A 301 -4.50 -10.25 -0.90
N PHE A 302 -4.54 -10.55 0.40
CA PHE A 302 -3.35 -10.72 1.24
C PHE A 302 -2.86 -12.16 1.19
N ASP A 303 -1.92 -12.45 0.29
CA ASP A 303 -1.50 -13.81 -0.13
C ASP A 303 -0.56 -14.55 0.83
N TYR A 304 -0.68 -14.23 2.13
CA TYR A 304 0.22 -14.60 3.22
C TYR A 304 1.59 -13.95 3.04
#